data_AF-A0A9P1L452-F1
#
_entry.id   AF-A0A9P1L452-F1
#
_cell.length_a   1.000
_cell.length_b   1.000
_cell.length_c   1.000
_cell.angle_alpha   90.00
_cell.angle_beta   90.00
_cell.angle_gamma   90.00
#
_symmetry.space_group_name_H-M   'P 1'
#
loop_
_entity.id
_entity.type
_entity.pdbx_description
1 polymer ?
#
loop_
_entity_poly.entity_id
_entity_poly.type
_entity_poly.pdbx_seq_one_letter_code
_entity_poly.pdbx_strand_id
1 'polypeptide(L)'
;MFKFVFGIFFIVLGVYFIYLALRLQTTRDIGLIKNNMVNIDKIKDKDGYIRFNFKLHMLVGIIYIIQGIISILARYFIFMDNVYSFMDIIIIITIFTYVYKITFKATKFYKG
;
A
#
# COMPACT_ATOMS: atom_id res chain seq x y z
N MET A 1 10.36 -19.98 11.54
CA MET A 1 9.65 -19.03 12.43
C MET A 1 9.56 -17.64 11.80
N PHE A 2 10.66 -17.08 11.28
CA PHE A 2 10.74 -15.76 10.63
C PHE A 2 9.69 -15.53 9.53
N LYS A 3 9.61 -16.41 8.50
CA LYS A 3 8.63 -16.30 7.39
C LYS A 3 7.18 -16.21 7.88
N PHE A 4 6.83 -16.99 8.91
CA PHE A 4 5.47 -16.97 9.45
C PHE A 4 5.12 -15.63 10.13
N VAL A 5 6.04 -15.08 10.93
CA VAL A 5 5.84 -13.79 11.60
C VAL A 5 5.75 -12.67 10.57
N PHE A 6 6.64 -12.66 9.58
CA PHE A 6 6.57 -11.70 8.46
C PHE A 6 5.29 -11.85 7.65
N GLY A 7 4.83 -13.09 7.44
CA GLY A 7 3.58 -13.37 6.76
C GLY A 7 2.38 -12.74 7.44
N ILE A 8 2.25 -12.93 8.75
CA ILE A 8 1.19 -12.28 9.56
C ILE A 8 1.33 -10.76 9.51
N PHE A 9 2.55 -10.24 9.66
CA PHE A 9 2.81 -8.80 9.61
C PHE A 9 2.34 -8.17 8.29
N PHE A 10 2.66 -8.80 7.15
CA PHE A 10 2.21 -8.33 5.84
C PHE A 10 0.69 -8.40 5.68
N ILE A 11 0.03 -9.44 6.19
CA ILE A 11 -1.44 -9.51 6.20
C ILE A 11 -2.03 -8.35 6.99
N VAL A 12 -1.54 -8.11 8.21
CA VAL A 12 -2.04 -7.02 9.07
C VAL A 12 -1.84 -5.67 8.40
N LEU A 13 -0.66 -5.40 7.84
CA LEU A 13 -0.41 -4.17 7.08
C LEU A 13 -1.33 -4.06 5.87
N GLY A 14 -1.51 -5.14 5.10
CA GLY A 14 -2.34 -5.13 3.92
C GLY A 14 -3.81 -4.85 4.23
N VAL A 15 -4.34 -5.47 5.29
CA VAL A 15 -5.68 -5.17 5.81
C VAL A 15 -5.80 -3.72 6.28
N TYR A 16 -4.77 -3.20 6.97
CA TYR A 16 -4.74 -1.79 7.38
C TYR A 16 -4.80 -0.83 6.18
N PHE A 17 -4.05 -1.11 5.11
CA PHE A 17 -4.10 -0.29 3.88
C PHE A 17 -5.47 -0.31 3.21
N ILE A 18 -6.12 -1.47 3.15
CA ILE A 18 -7.50 -1.60 2.64
C ILE A 18 -8.48 -0.83 3.51
N TYR A 19 -8.38 -0.97 4.84
CA TYR A 19 -9.19 -0.22 5.78
C TYR A 19 -9.03 1.28 5.59
N LEU A 20 -7.79 1.78 5.48
CA LEU A 20 -7.51 3.19 5.25
C LEU A 20 -8.10 3.67 3.93
N ALA A 21 -8.01 2.87 2.86
CA ALA A 21 -8.62 3.19 1.58
C ALA A 21 -10.14 3.34 1.70
N LEU A 22 -10.82 2.35 2.28
CA LEU A 22 -12.28 2.36 2.47
C LEU A 22 -12.72 3.53 3.35
N ARG A 23 -11.99 3.80 4.44
CA ARG A 23 -12.27 4.91 5.33
C ARG A 23 -12.07 6.26 4.62
N LEU A 24 -11.03 6.40 3.81
CA LEU A 24 -10.79 7.60 3.01
C LEU A 24 -11.92 7.84 2.00
N GLN A 25 -12.41 6.79 1.34
CA GLN A 25 -13.50 6.91 0.35
C GLN A 25 -14.84 7.28 1.00
N THR A 26 -15.13 6.72 2.18
CA THR A 26 -16.39 6.94 2.91
C THR A 26 -16.42 8.29 3.62
N THR A 27 -15.36 8.64 4.35
CA THR A 27 -15.30 9.89 5.11
C THR A 27 -14.91 11.11 4.27
N ARG A 28 -14.23 10.88 3.13
CA ARG A 28 -13.58 11.93 2.32
C ARG A 28 -12.59 12.79 3.12
N ASP A 29 -12.14 12.31 4.28
CA ASP A 29 -11.22 13.03 5.14
C ASP A 29 -9.78 12.85 4.66
N ILE A 30 -9.25 13.87 4.01
CA ILE A 30 -7.88 13.90 3.50
C ILE A 30 -6.86 13.94 4.66
N GLY A 31 -7.27 14.35 5.86
CA GLY A 31 -6.44 14.32 7.06
C GLY A 31 -5.95 12.90 7.40
N LEU A 32 -6.71 11.86 7.02
CA LEU A 32 -6.33 10.46 7.18
C LEU A 32 -5.06 10.06 6.41
N ILE A 33 -4.72 10.81 5.36
CA ILE A 33 -3.53 10.59 4.51
C ILE A 33 -2.55 11.76 4.60
N LYS A 34 -2.66 12.57 5.67
CA LYS A 34 -1.71 13.66 5.95
C LYS A 34 -0.31 13.09 6.14
N ASN A 35 0.61 13.60 5.33
CA ASN A 35 2.01 13.34 5.45
C ASN A 35 2.78 14.65 5.29
N ASN A 36 4.04 14.67 5.74
CA ASN A 36 4.89 15.86 5.65
C ASN A 36 5.39 16.15 4.23
N MET A 37 5.17 15.23 3.27
CA MET A 37 5.63 15.36 1.89
C MET A 37 4.61 16.08 0.99
N VAL A 38 3.33 16.09 1.36
CA VAL A 38 2.23 16.66 0.59
C VAL A 38 1.45 17.62 1.50
N ASN A 39 1.50 18.91 1.18
CA ASN A 39 0.67 19.92 1.83
C ASN A 39 -0.79 19.77 1.37
N ILE A 40 -1.66 19.25 2.24
CA ILE A 40 -3.08 19.00 1.93
C ILE A 40 -3.85 20.30 1.67
N ASP A 41 -3.50 21.39 2.36
CA ASP A 41 -4.21 22.66 2.26
C ASP A 41 -4.06 23.31 0.87
N LYS A 42 -2.99 22.93 0.14
CA LYS A 42 -2.73 23.38 -1.23
C LYS A 42 -3.43 22.54 -2.30
N ILE A 43 -4.08 21.43 -1.95
CA ILE A 43 -4.75 20.54 -2.91
C ILE A 43 -6.02 21.19 -3.43
N LYS A 44 -6.11 21.38 -4.75
CA LYS A 44 -7.27 21.96 -5.43
C LYS A 44 -8.27 20.88 -5.86
N ASP A 45 -7.79 19.81 -6.50
CA ASP A 45 -8.63 18.66 -6.89
C ASP A 45 -8.67 17.61 -5.77
N LYS A 46 -9.55 17.84 -4.79
CA LYS A 46 -9.72 16.95 -3.62
C LYS A 46 -10.28 15.58 -4.01
N ASP A 47 -11.26 15.54 -4.90
CA ASP A 47 -11.91 14.28 -5.31
C ASP A 47 -10.97 13.39 -6.13
N GLY A 48 -10.18 13.98 -7.04
CA GLY A 48 -9.15 13.25 -7.78
C GLY A 48 -8.04 12.73 -6.86
N TYR A 49 -7.65 13.52 -5.85
CA TYR A 49 -6.67 13.09 -4.86
C TYR A 49 -7.17 11.92 -4.00
N ILE A 50 -8.43 11.96 -3.56
CA ILE A 50 -9.08 10.87 -2.82
C ILE A 50 -9.13 9.60 -3.68
N ARG A 51 -9.62 9.69 -4.92
CA ARG A 51 -9.68 8.53 -5.84
C ARG A 51 -8.31 7.94 -6.14
N PHE A 52 -7.28 8.78 -6.27
CA PHE A 52 -5.90 8.35 -6.48
C PHE A 52 -5.37 7.57 -5.28
N ASN A 53 -5.51 8.12 -4.07
CA ASN A 53 -5.07 7.46 -2.86
C ASN A 53 -5.87 6.19 -2.57
N PHE A 54 -7.18 6.19 -2.79
CA PHE A 54 -8.01 4.99 -2.68
C PHE A 54 -7.46 3.84 -3.52
N LYS A 55 -7.27 4.05 -4.83
CA LYS A 55 -6.74 3.03 -5.75
C LYS A 55 -5.34 2.56 -5.34
N LEU A 56 -4.49 3.49 -4.91
CA LEU A 56 -3.12 3.20 -4.47
C LEU A 56 -3.10 2.32 -3.22
N HIS A 57 -3.86 2.68 -2.18
CA HIS A 57 -3.90 1.97 -0.91
C HIS A 57 -4.57 0.60 -1.05
N MET A 58 -5.63 0.48 -1.86
CA MET A 58 -6.23 -0.82 -2.21
C MET A 58 -5.21 -1.74 -2.89
N LEU A 59 -4.48 -1.23 -3.89
CA LEU A 59 -3.48 -2.03 -4.63
C LEU A 59 -2.37 -2.52 -3.71
N VAL A 60 -1.77 -1.63 -2.91
CA VAL A 60 -0.71 -2.00 -1.96
C VAL A 60 -1.22 -2.99 -0.92
N GLY A 61 -2.43 -2.77 -0.41
CA GLY A 61 -3.05 -3.67 0.56
C GLY A 61 -3.19 -5.10 0.03
N ILE A 62 -3.68 -5.25 -1.20
CA ILE A 62 -3.81 -6.56 -1.87
C ILE A 62 -2.45 -7.23 -2.05
N ILE A 63 -1.44 -6.50 -2.54
CA ILE A 63 -0.08 -7.03 -2.73
C ILE A 63 0.49 -7.55 -1.41
N TYR A 64 0.32 -6.80 -0.32
CA TYR A 64 0.81 -7.20 1.00
C TYR A 64 0.09 -8.42 1.56
N ILE A 65 -1.24 -8.52 1.39
CA ILE A 65 -1.99 -9.73 1.80
C ILE A 65 -1.49 -10.95 1.02
N ILE A 66 -1.34 -10.84 -0.31
CA ILE A 66 -0.83 -11.94 -1.14
C ILE A 66 0.56 -12.37 -0.67
N GLN A 67 1.45 -11.41 -0.42
CA GLN A 67 2.80 -11.71 0.08
C GLN A 67 2.76 -12.42 1.43
N GLY A 68 1.89 -11.95 2.33
CA GLY A 68 1.74 -12.56 3.64
C GLY A 68 1.29 -14.01 3.56
N ILE A 69 0.33 -14.32 2.68
CA ILE A 69 -0.12 -15.69 2.41
C ILE A 69 1.02 -16.54 1.84
N ILE A 70 1.74 -16.03 0.83
CA ILE A 70 2.87 -16.75 0.21
C ILE A 70 3.96 -17.05 1.24
N SER A 71 4.28 -16.09 2.12
CA SER A 71 5.29 -16.27 3.17
C SER A 71 4.89 -17.36 4.19
N ILE A 72 3.61 -17.43 4.55
CA ILE A 72 3.09 -18.51 5.40
C ILE A 72 3.16 -19.86 4.68
N LEU A 73 2.78 -19.92 3.40
CA LEU A 73 2.82 -21.16 2.61
C LEU A 73 4.25 -21.66 2.38
N ALA A 74 5.21 -20.76 2.17
CA ALA A 74 6.63 -21.08 2.02
C ALA A 74 7.25 -21.74 3.27
N ARG A 75 6.58 -21.67 4.42
CA ARG A 75 6.98 -22.46 5.59
C ARG A 75 6.68 -23.95 5.43
N TYR A 76 5.61 -24.30 4.73
CA TYR A 76 5.09 -25.67 4.66
C TYR A 76 5.43 -26.36 3.35
N PHE A 77 5.69 -25.59 2.29
CA PHE A 77 5.93 -26.12 0.95
C PHE A 77 7.27 -25.63 0.39
N ILE A 78 8.21 -26.55 0.15
CA ILE A 78 9.57 -26.22 -0.34
C ILE A 78 9.53 -25.51 -1.70
N PHE A 79 8.60 -25.89 -2.60
CA PHE A 79 8.48 -25.26 -3.92
C PHE A 79 8.08 -23.77 -3.83
N MET A 80 7.49 -23.33 -2.72
CA MET A 80 7.10 -21.94 -2.50
C MET A 80 8.29 -21.04 -2.13
N ASP A 81 9.47 -21.57 -1.85
CA ASP A 81 10.63 -20.74 -1.49
C ASP A 81 11.13 -19.87 -2.64
N ASN A 82 11.11 -20.40 -3.86
CA ASN A 82 11.44 -19.63 -5.07
C ASN A 82 10.39 -18.54 -5.34
N VAL A 83 9.12 -18.87 -5.14
CA VAL A 83 8.00 -17.92 -5.29
C VAL A 83 8.10 -16.80 -4.26
N TYR A 84 8.38 -17.14 -3.00
CA TYR A 84 8.58 -16.20 -1.91
C TYR A 84 9.72 -15.21 -2.23
N SER A 85 10.87 -15.73 -2.68
CA SER A 85 12.04 -14.92 -3.03
C SER A 85 11.76 -13.96 -4.20
N PHE A 86 11.02 -14.41 -5.21
CA PHE A 86 10.59 -13.56 -6.33
C PHE A 86 9.63 -12.45 -5.86
N MET A 87 8.71 -12.77 -4.96
CA MET A 87 7.76 -11.78 -4.44
C MET A 87 8.40 -10.72 -3.53
N ASP A 88 9.51 -11.03 -2.84
CA ASP A 88 10.27 -10.03 -2.09
C ASP A 88 10.78 -8.92 -3.02
N ILE A 89 11.19 -9.24 -4.25
CA ILE A 89 11.55 -8.25 -5.27
C ILE A 89 10.35 -7.37 -5.64
N ILE A 90 9.17 -7.98 -5.79
CA ILE A 90 7.92 -7.26 -6.08
C ILE A 90 7.56 -6.29 -4.95
N ILE A 91 7.74 -6.69 -3.69
CA ILE A 91 7.50 -5.83 -2.52
C ILE A 91 8.41 -4.61 -2.56
N ILE A 92 9.70 -4.81 -2.82
CA ILE A 92 10.68 -3.72 -2.91
C ILE A 92 10.25 -2.72 -3.99
N ILE A 93 9.92 -3.21 -5.20
CA ILE A 93 9.44 -2.37 -6.31
C ILE A 93 8.15 -1.64 -5.92
N THR A 94 7.24 -2.32 -5.21
CA THR A 94 5.97 -1.75 -4.75
C THR A 94 6.21 -0.59 -3.77
N ILE A 95 7.13 -0.73 -2.83
CA ILE A 95 7.51 0.33 -1.88
C ILE A 95 8.06 1.54 -2.62
N PHE A 96 9.03 1.34 -3.52
CA PHE A 96 9.60 2.44 -4.32
C PHE A 96 8.53 3.15 -5.16
N THR A 97 7.66 2.38 -5.81
CA THR A 97 6.56 2.91 -6.61
C THR A 97 5.55 3.68 -5.77
N TYR A 98 5.23 3.19 -4.57
CA TYR A 98 4.33 3.84 -3.62
C TYR A 98 4.87 5.19 -3.18
N VAL A 99 6.12 5.22 -2.70
CA VAL A 99 6.80 6.45 -2.28
C VAL A 99 6.88 7.44 -3.43
N TYR A 100 7.33 7.02 -4.62
CA TYR A 100 7.38 7.89 -5.80
C TYR A 100 6.02 8.49 -6.16
N LYS A 101 4.96 7.68 -6.12
CA LYS A 101 3.59 8.12 -6.43
C LYS A 101 3.06 9.13 -5.42
N ILE A 102 3.36 8.96 -4.13
CA ILE A 102 2.92 9.88 -3.08
C ILE A 102 3.73 11.18 -3.10
N THR A 103 5.04 11.11 -3.29
CA THR A 103 5.89 12.32 -3.25
C THR A 103 5.76 13.16 -4.51
N PHE A 104 5.86 12.54 -5.69
CA PHE A 104 5.94 13.28 -6.95
C PHE A 104 4.60 13.36 -7.66
N LYS A 105 3.88 12.24 -7.78
CA LYS A 105 2.65 12.19 -8.58
C LYS A 105 1.45 12.84 -7.87
N ALA A 106 1.49 12.97 -6.54
CA ALA A 106 0.49 13.71 -5.78
C ALA A 106 0.53 15.23 -6.05
N THR A 107 1.68 15.79 -6.39
CA THR A 107 1.81 17.24 -6.60
C THR A 107 0.98 17.77 -7.78
N LYS A 108 0.58 16.89 -8.72
CA LYS A 108 -0.28 17.27 -9.84
C LYS A 108 -1.66 17.79 -9.39
N PHE A 109 -2.13 17.41 -8.20
CA PHE A 109 -3.41 17.84 -7.66
C PHE A 109 -3.38 19.27 -7.09
N TYR A 110 -2.20 19.92 -7.05
CA TYR A 110 -2.04 21.34 -6.72
C TYR A 110 -2.37 22.29 -7.88
N LYS A 111 -2.32 21.78 -9.11
CA LYS A 111 -2.49 22.58 -10.34
C LYS A 111 -3.90 22.48 -10.93
N GLY A 112 -4.84 21.85 -10.20
CA GLY A 112 -6.26 21.79 -10.57
C GLY A 112 -6.90 23.16 -10.72
#